data_AF-A0AA36NGL6-F1
#
_entry.id   AF-A0AA36NGL6-F1
#
_cell.length_a   1.000
_cell.length_b   1.000
_cell.length_c   1.000
_cell.angle_alpha   90.00
_cell.angle_beta   90.00
_cell.angle_gamma   90.00
#
_symmetry.space_group_name_H-M   'P 1'
#
loop_
_entity.id
_entity.type
_entity.pdbx_description
1 polymer ?
#
loop_
_entity_poly.entity_id
_entity_poly.type
_entity_poly.pdbx_seq_one_letter_code
_entity_poly.pdbx_strand_id
1 'polypeptide(L)'
;MRLEKRGGWGVGGDKLWGSGRGVEDINSGNVGYYNAGMRGARNRCGGSSCALIVNPPGHRSIDKFHIHFVHYHSYGSSLKHRLEKKVCGRSGWQRGGLPCHGKAIFSSGFPGVFSLAMSGGGLRHASVIAWPASCGGKGTIVQLAYGCSIEHQIRGDYNPAYR
;
A
#
# COMPACT_ATOMS: atom_id res chain seq x y z
N MET A 1 -5.59 -23.99 11.42
CA MET A 1 -5.23 -23.20 10.21
C MET A 1 -3.69 -23.09 10.18
N ARG A 2 -3.00 -23.73 9.23
CA ARG A 2 -1.53 -23.81 9.19
C ARG A 2 -0.94 -22.49 8.65
N LEU A 3 -0.12 -21.82 9.45
CA LEU A 3 0.71 -20.68 9.02
C LEU A 3 1.83 -21.19 8.11
N GLU A 4 1.69 -21.06 6.79
CA GLU A 4 2.82 -21.25 5.88
C GLU A 4 3.82 -20.08 6.04
N LYS A 5 4.89 -20.31 6.82
CA LYS A 5 6.00 -19.38 6.97
C LYS A 5 6.96 -19.52 5.77
N ARG A 6 6.80 -18.70 4.74
CA ARG A 6 7.88 -18.43 3.79
C ARG A 6 8.45 -17.04 4.10
N GLY A 7 9.70 -16.98 4.56
CA GLY A 7 10.43 -15.72 4.78
C GLY A 7 10.00 -14.88 5.99
N GLY A 8 9.43 -15.50 7.04
CA GLY A 8 9.03 -14.78 8.26
C GLY A 8 7.69 -14.04 8.17
N TRP A 9 6.90 -14.28 7.12
CA TRP A 9 5.55 -13.73 6.95
C TRP A 9 4.48 -14.78 7.21
N GLY A 10 3.38 -14.37 7.84
CA GLY A 10 2.23 -15.23 8.13
C GLY A 10 0.92 -14.64 7.58
N VAL A 11 0.04 -15.49 7.07
CA VAL A 11 -1.28 -15.06 6.57
C VAL A 11 -2.32 -15.19 7.67
N GLY A 12 -3.19 -14.20 7.78
CA GLY A 12 -4.42 -14.30 8.57
C GLY A 12 -5.50 -13.40 7.97
N GLY A 13 -6.63 -13.99 7.57
CA GLY A 13 -7.67 -13.27 6.85
C GLY A 13 -7.14 -12.59 5.59
N ASP A 14 -7.37 -11.29 5.49
CA ASP A 14 -6.94 -10.39 4.41
C ASP A 14 -5.62 -9.64 4.72
N LYS A 15 -4.84 -10.16 5.67
CA LYS A 15 -3.59 -9.56 6.13
C LYS A 15 -2.41 -10.49 5.98
N LEU A 16 -1.28 -9.92 5.58
CA LEU A 16 0.02 -10.54 5.66
C LEU A 16 0.81 -9.91 6.81
N TRP A 17 1.10 -10.71 7.83
CA TRP A 17 1.74 -10.31 9.07
C TRP A 17 3.24 -10.54 9.00
N GLY A 18 4.01 -9.56 9.47
CA GLY A 18 5.47 -9.62 9.57
C GLY A 18 5.97 -9.19 10.95
N SER A 19 7.29 -9.17 11.08
CA SER A 19 8.02 -8.60 12.21
C SER A 19 8.08 -7.06 12.10
N GLY A 20 8.32 -6.40 13.25
CA GLY A 20 8.33 -4.94 13.35
C GLY A 20 6.97 -4.37 13.76
N ARG A 21 6.93 -3.08 14.12
CA ARG A 21 5.70 -2.40 14.57
C ARG A 21 4.91 -1.83 13.40
N GLY A 22 5.61 -1.28 12.40
CA GLY A 22 4.99 -0.61 11.27
C GLY A 22 5.99 0.04 10.31
N VAL A 23 5.48 0.89 9.43
CA VAL A 23 6.26 1.62 8.42
C VAL A 23 7.34 2.52 9.02
N GLU A 24 7.17 2.94 10.27
CA GLU A 24 8.14 3.75 11.02
C GLU A 24 9.44 3.03 11.34
N ASP A 25 9.46 1.70 11.29
CA ASP A 25 10.65 0.88 11.53
C ASP A 25 11.44 0.59 10.23
N ILE A 26 10.91 0.99 9.06
CA ILE A 26 11.54 0.71 7.76
C ILE A 26 12.69 1.68 7.51
N ASN A 27 13.85 1.13 7.16
CA ASN A 27 15.07 1.86 6.80
C ASN A 27 15.89 1.12 5.74
N SER A 28 16.99 1.71 5.27
CA SER A 28 17.82 1.14 4.20
C SER A 28 18.41 -0.23 4.54
N GLY A 29 18.64 -0.53 5.83
CA GLY A 29 19.18 -1.81 6.28
C GLY A 29 18.17 -2.96 6.29
N ASN A 30 16.86 -2.67 6.36
CA ASN A 30 15.83 -3.71 6.50
C ASN A 30 14.72 -3.67 5.41
N VAL A 31 14.72 -2.66 4.53
CA VAL A 31 13.67 -2.45 3.52
C VAL A 31 13.42 -3.67 2.63
N GLY A 32 14.45 -4.49 2.37
CA GLY A 32 14.33 -5.74 1.62
C GLY A 32 13.31 -6.71 2.21
N TYR A 33 13.27 -6.84 3.54
CA TYR A 33 12.30 -7.69 4.25
C TYR A 33 10.86 -7.23 3.99
N TYR A 34 10.59 -5.93 4.13
CA TYR A 34 9.26 -5.36 3.95
C TYR A 34 8.83 -5.39 2.47
N ASN A 35 9.75 -5.20 1.53
CA ASN A 35 9.49 -5.39 0.10
C ASN A 35 9.09 -6.84 -0.22
N ALA A 36 9.73 -7.82 0.41
CA ALA A 36 9.34 -9.22 0.29
C ALA A 36 7.91 -9.47 0.82
N GLY A 37 7.53 -8.82 1.92
CA GLY A 37 6.15 -8.80 2.42
C GLY A 37 5.17 -8.25 1.38
N MET A 38 5.47 -7.11 0.76
CA MET A 38 4.62 -6.53 -0.29
C MET A 38 4.47 -7.45 -1.51
N ARG A 39 5.55 -8.12 -1.91
CA ARG A 39 5.47 -9.15 -2.96
C ARG A 39 4.61 -10.33 -2.54
N GLY A 40 4.72 -10.76 -1.28
CA GLY A 40 3.86 -11.80 -0.69
C GLY A 40 2.38 -11.40 -0.69
N ALA A 41 2.06 -10.15 -0.38
CA ALA A 41 0.70 -9.63 -0.41
C ALA A 41 0.17 -9.55 -1.86
N ARG A 42 1.01 -9.10 -2.80
CA ARG A 42 0.69 -9.08 -4.24
C ARG A 42 0.40 -10.47 -4.82
N ASN A 43 1.07 -11.52 -4.35
CA ASN A 43 0.76 -12.89 -4.79
C ASN A 43 -0.62 -13.38 -4.36
N ARG A 44 -1.27 -12.69 -3.40
CA ARG A 44 -2.63 -12.99 -2.94
C ARG A 44 -3.66 -12.06 -3.58
N CYS A 45 -3.32 -10.78 -3.74
CA CYS A 45 -4.13 -9.80 -4.44
C CYS A 45 -3.24 -8.95 -5.37
N GLY A 46 -3.06 -9.41 -6.61
CA GLY A 46 -2.18 -8.77 -7.60
C GLY A 46 -2.88 -8.26 -8.84
N GLY A 47 -4.20 -8.40 -8.91
CA GLY A 47 -5.03 -8.02 -10.05
C GLY A 47 -5.34 -6.53 -10.11
N SER A 48 -6.01 -6.12 -11.19
CA SER A 48 -6.38 -4.73 -11.44
C SER A 48 -7.37 -4.17 -10.42
N SER A 49 -8.11 -5.04 -9.72
CA SER A 49 -9.08 -4.74 -8.65
C SER A 49 -8.51 -4.79 -7.22
N CYS A 50 -7.19 -4.87 -7.09
CA CYS A 50 -6.51 -5.00 -5.79
C CYS A 50 -5.86 -3.71 -5.32
N ALA A 51 -5.79 -3.54 -4.00
CA ALA A 51 -4.90 -2.59 -3.32
C ALA A 51 -4.16 -3.29 -2.18
N LEU A 52 -2.88 -2.93 -2.00
CA LEU A 52 -2.04 -3.42 -0.90
C LEU A 52 -1.71 -2.23 -0.01
N ILE A 53 -2.10 -2.29 1.26
CA ILE A 53 -2.14 -1.10 2.13
C ILE A 53 -1.40 -1.41 3.42
N VAL A 54 -0.57 -0.46 3.87
CA VAL A 54 -0.05 -0.42 5.24
C VAL A 54 -0.39 0.93 5.85
N ASN A 55 -1.03 0.91 7.01
CA ASN A 55 -1.39 2.11 7.75
C ASN A 55 -0.23 2.58 8.65
N PRO A 56 -0.06 3.90 8.81
CA PRO A 56 0.94 4.47 9.70
C PRO A 56 0.53 4.34 11.18
N PRO A 57 1.46 4.64 12.11
CA PRO A 57 1.12 4.88 13.51
C PRO A 57 -0.04 5.88 13.66
N GLY A 58 -0.90 5.67 14.66
CA GLY A 58 -2.08 6.49 14.90
C GLY A 58 -3.28 6.20 14.00
N HIS A 59 -3.11 5.36 12.95
CA HIS A 59 -4.18 4.94 12.06
C HIS A 59 -4.27 3.41 11.91
N ARG A 60 -3.78 2.69 12.92
CA ARG A 60 -3.87 1.23 13.07
C ARG A 60 -4.19 0.92 14.53
N SER A 61 -4.82 -0.23 14.76
CA SER A 61 -5.18 -0.70 16.10
C SER A 61 -4.18 -1.71 16.69
N ILE A 62 -3.24 -2.21 15.87
CA ILE A 62 -2.28 -3.25 16.27
C ILE A 62 -0.87 -2.78 15.91
N ASP A 63 0.01 -2.73 16.91
CA ASP A 63 1.44 -2.40 16.76
C ASP A 63 2.27 -3.62 16.37
N LYS A 64 1.87 -4.22 15.26
CA LYS A 64 2.60 -5.29 14.58
C LYS A 64 2.46 -5.07 13.09
N PHE A 65 3.56 -5.17 12.34
CA PHE A 65 3.53 -4.92 10.92
C PHE A 65 2.57 -5.85 10.19
N HIS A 66 1.64 -5.28 9.44
CA HIS A 66 0.74 -6.03 8.58
C HIS A 66 0.40 -5.27 7.31
N ILE A 67 0.21 -6.04 6.24
CA ILE A 67 -0.17 -5.55 4.93
C ILE A 67 -1.58 -6.04 4.66
N HIS A 68 -2.51 -5.13 4.46
CA HIS A 68 -3.86 -5.45 4.01
C HIS A 68 -3.79 -5.69 2.50
N PHE A 69 -4.28 -6.82 2.04
CA PHE A 69 -4.49 -7.08 0.61
C PHE A 69 -6.00 -7.15 0.37
N VAL A 70 -6.53 -6.14 -0.33
CA VAL A 70 -7.98 -5.95 -0.43
C VAL A 70 -8.41 -5.88 -1.89
N HIS A 71 -9.56 -6.49 -2.18
CA HIS A 71 -10.33 -6.15 -3.35
C HIS A 71 -11.07 -4.85 -3.04
N TYR A 72 -10.77 -3.80 -3.79
CA TYR A 72 -11.34 -2.49 -3.50
C TYR A 72 -12.75 -2.36 -4.10
N HIS A 73 -13.53 -1.45 -3.53
CA HIS A 73 -14.89 -1.13 -3.99
C HIS A 73 -14.94 0.23 -4.71
N SER A 74 -16.13 0.83 -4.86
CA SER A 74 -16.40 2.00 -5.71
C SER A 74 -15.45 3.19 -5.47
N TYR A 75 -15.15 3.51 -4.21
CA TYR A 75 -14.19 4.57 -3.88
C TYR A 75 -12.78 4.22 -4.36
N GLY A 76 -12.31 2.99 -4.10
CA GLY A 76 -11.00 2.54 -4.56
C GLY A 76 -10.88 2.50 -6.07
N SER A 77 -11.95 2.10 -6.79
CA SER A 77 -12.00 2.15 -8.25
C SER A 77 -11.85 3.59 -8.78
N SER A 78 -12.62 4.52 -8.21
CA SER A 78 -12.56 5.93 -8.57
C SER A 78 -11.20 6.55 -8.27
N LEU A 79 -10.60 6.20 -7.12
CA LEU A 79 -9.27 6.65 -6.75
C LEU A 79 -8.19 6.07 -7.69
N LYS A 80 -8.26 4.78 -8.02
CA LYS A 80 -7.32 4.13 -8.95
C LYS A 80 -7.38 4.79 -10.32
N HIS A 81 -8.56 5.06 -10.86
CA HIS A 81 -8.71 5.77 -12.14
C HIS A 81 -8.07 7.16 -12.13
N ARG A 82 -8.26 7.92 -11.04
CA ARG A 82 -7.64 9.24 -10.86
C ARG A 82 -6.12 9.15 -10.75
N LEU A 83 -5.62 8.14 -10.04
CA LEU A 83 -4.19 7.85 -9.94
C LEU A 83 -3.62 7.53 -11.33
N GLU A 84 -4.25 6.64 -12.08
CA GLU A 84 -3.81 6.25 -13.43
C GLU A 84 -3.74 7.48 -14.36
N LYS A 85 -4.79 8.32 -14.40
CA LYS A 85 -4.76 9.58 -15.16
C LYS A 85 -3.61 10.51 -14.74
N LYS A 86 -3.22 10.46 -13.47
CA LYS A 86 -2.19 11.35 -12.91
C LYS A 86 -0.78 10.85 -13.16
N VAL A 87 -0.53 9.53 -13.15
CA VAL A 87 0.85 8.99 -13.19
C VAL A 87 1.18 8.15 -14.42
N CYS A 88 0.20 7.59 -15.13
CA CYS A 88 0.50 6.77 -16.30
C CYS A 88 1.15 7.62 -17.40
N GLY A 89 2.31 7.16 -17.90
CA GLY A 89 3.08 7.89 -18.92
C GLY A 89 3.83 9.12 -18.39
N ARG A 90 3.86 9.34 -17.06
CA ARG A 90 4.60 10.45 -16.45
C ARG A 90 5.75 9.94 -15.60
N SER A 91 6.84 10.71 -15.55
CA SER A 91 7.99 10.44 -14.69
C SER A 91 7.83 11.10 -13.31
N GLY A 92 8.46 10.50 -12.31
CA GLY A 92 8.56 11.07 -10.96
C GLY A 92 7.27 11.07 -10.13
N TRP A 93 7.40 11.57 -8.91
CA TRP A 93 6.31 11.65 -7.94
C TRP A 93 5.35 12.78 -8.26
N GLN A 94 4.09 12.42 -8.53
CA GLN A 94 3.02 13.36 -8.84
C GLN A 94 2.23 13.71 -7.58
N ARG A 95 1.92 15.00 -7.40
CA ARG A 95 1.20 15.56 -6.24
C ARG A 95 -0.15 16.18 -6.64
N GLY A 96 -0.86 16.72 -5.65
CA GLY A 96 -2.05 17.56 -5.83
C GLY A 96 -3.33 16.75 -6.10
N GLY A 97 -4.42 17.10 -5.41
CA GLY A 97 -5.71 16.43 -5.58
C GLY A 97 -5.68 14.92 -5.26
N LEU A 98 -4.72 14.46 -4.46
CA LEU A 98 -4.73 13.10 -3.90
C LEU A 98 -5.15 13.16 -2.43
N PRO A 99 -5.79 12.11 -1.90
CA PRO A 99 -6.15 12.07 -0.48
C PRO A 99 -4.94 12.34 0.42
N CYS A 100 -5.21 13.04 1.52
CA CYS A 100 -4.27 13.21 2.64
C CYS A 100 -2.92 13.80 2.21
N HIS A 101 -3.00 14.85 1.39
CA HIS A 101 -1.85 15.59 0.85
C HIS A 101 -0.80 14.66 0.21
N GLY A 102 -1.28 13.56 -0.34
CA GLY A 102 -0.46 12.47 -0.81
C GLY A 102 0.23 12.73 -2.14
N LYS A 103 1.01 11.74 -2.56
CA LYS A 103 1.72 11.68 -3.84
C LYS A 103 1.75 10.26 -4.36
N ALA A 104 1.88 10.11 -5.67
CA ALA A 104 1.95 8.80 -6.29
C ALA A 104 2.96 8.77 -7.43
N ILE A 105 3.48 7.58 -7.71
CA ILE A 105 4.40 7.32 -8.81
C ILE A 105 4.01 6.02 -9.50
N PHE A 106 4.17 5.96 -10.83
CA PHE A 106 4.07 4.72 -11.59
C PHE A 106 5.45 4.05 -11.69
N SER A 107 5.48 2.73 -11.55
CA SER A 107 6.65 1.91 -11.83
C SER A 107 6.23 0.75 -12.73
N SER A 108 7.05 0.47 -13.76
CA SER A 108 6.86 -0.72 -14.60
C SER A 108 7.02 -1.99 -13.76
N GLY A 109 6.13 -2.97 -13.96
CA GLY A 109 6.11 -4.19 -13.15
C GLY A 109 5.76 -3.96 -11.68
N PHE A 110 6.33 -4.79 -10.79
CA PHE A 110 6.13 -4.70 -9.34
C PHE A 110 7.45 -4.34 -8.63
N PRO A 111 7.63 -3.08 -8.19
CA PRO A 111 8.89 -2.62 -7.62
C PRO A 111 9.10 -3.14 -6.20
N GLY A 112 10.29 -2.89 -5.64
CA GLY A 112 10.45 -2.83 -4.19
C GLY A 112 9.65 -1.65 -3.64
N VAL A 113 8.38 -1.89 -3.29
CA VAL A 113 7.39 -0.86 -2.94
C VAL A 113 7.92 0.12 -1.89
N PHE A 114 8.51 -0.36 -0.81
CA PHE A 114 9.03 0.51 0.25
C PHE A 114 10.33 1.21 -0.14
N SER A 115 11.20 0.55 -0.92
CA SER A 115 12.39 1.23 -1.46
C SER A 115 12.00 2.38 -2.37
N LEU A 116 10.99 2.19 -3.23
CA LEU A 116 10.44 3.26 -4.05
C LEU A 116 9.78 4.33 -3.17
N ALA A 117 8.96 3.94 -2.20
CA ALA A 117 8.31 4.86 -1.28
C ALA A 117 9.31 5.76 -0.52
N MET A 118 10.44 5.22 -0.08
CA MET A 118 11.52 5.97 0.57
C MET A 118 12.13 7.05 -0.34
N SER A 119 12.15 6.85 -1.66
CA SER A 119 12.59 7.91 -2.60
C SER A 119 11.55 9.02 -2.77
N GLY A 120 10.29 8.76 -2.40
CA GLY A 120 9.23 9.74 -2.41
C GLY A 120 9.26 10.66 -1.20
N GLY A 121 9.62 10.15 -0.03
CA GLY A 121 9.74 10.91 1.22
C GLY A 121 9.73 10.00 2.45
N GLY A 122 9.67 10.61 3.64
CA GLY A 122 9.65 9.87 4.90
C GLY A 122 8.44 8.96 5.04
N LEU A 123 8.64 7.78 5.64
CA LEU A 123 7.58 6.76 5.83
C LEU A 123 6.91 6.80 7.21
N ARG A 124 7.54 7.46 8.19
CA ARG A 124 7.14 7.43 9.60
C ARG A 124 5.64 7.67 9.86
N HIS A 125 5.02 8.52 9.05
CA HIS A 125 3.60 8.91 9.16
C HIS A 125 2.82 8.67 7.86
N ALA A 126 3.33 7.80 6.99
CA ALA A 126 2.76 7.57 5.68
C ALA A 126 1.98 6.25 5.63
N SER A 127 0.72 6.33 5.20
CA SER A 127 0.06 5.19 4.57
C SER A 127 0.77 4.88 3.26
N VAL A 128 1.24 3.64 3.10
CA VAL A 128 1.87 3.16 1.87
C VAL A 128 0.89 2.25 1.15
N ILE A 129 0.51 2.63 -0.06
CA ILE A 129 -0.48 1.91 -0.86
C ILE A 129 0.13 1.53 -2.21
N ALA A 130 0.09 0.25 -2.56
CA ALA A 130 0.41 -0.22 -3.89
C ALA A 130 -0.88 -0.62 -4.63
N TRP A 131 -0.98 -0.21 -5.88
CA TRP A 131 -2.07 -0.53 -6.82
C TRP A 131 -1.50 -1.40 -7.95
N PRO A 132 -1.50 -2.74 -7.81
CA PRO A 132 -1.01 -3.65 -8.83
C PRO A 132 -1.82 -3.54 -10.13
N ALA A 133 -1.22 -4.03 -11.23
CA ALA A 133 -1.86 -4.07 -12.55
C ALA A 133 -2.51 -2.74 -12.94
N SER A 134 -1.78 -1.64 -12.72
CA SER A 134 -2.16 -0.29 -13.11
C SER A 134 -1.66 0.06 -14.51
N CYS A 135 -2.24 1.11 -15.09
CA CYS A 135 -1.89 1.62 -16.42
C CYS A 135 -2.03 0.55 -17.51
N GLY A 136 -3.19 -0.11 -17.56
CA GLY A 136 -3.46 -1.21 -18.49
C GLY A 136 -2.67 -2.48 -18.16
N GLY A 137 -2.40 -2.74 -16.87
CA GLY A 137 -1.68 -3.94 -16.42
C GLY A 137 -0.16 -3.86 -16.52
N LYS A 138 0.41 -2.74 -16.99
CA LYS A 138 1.85 -2.59 -17.25
C LYS A 138 2.70 -2.47 -15.99
N GLY A 139 2.12 -2.13 -14.85
CA GLY A 139 2.90 -1.98 -13.63
C GLY A 139 2.11 -1.68 -12.39
N THR A 140 2.75 -0.97 -11.47
CA THR A 140 2.23 -0.69 -10.13
C THR A 140 2.29 0.80 -9.87
N ILE A 141 1.20 1.35 -9.35
CA ILE A 141 1.24 2.70 -8.79
C ILE A 141 1.54 2.57 -7.30
N VAL A 142 2.56 3.27 -6.81
CA VAL A 142 2.85 3.40 -5.37
C VAL A 142 2.39 4.78 -4.94
N GLN A 143 1.54 4.81 -3.92
CA GLN A 143 0.96 6.02 -3.34
C GLN A 143 1.40 6.16 -1.88
N LEU A 144 1.74 7.38 -1.51
CA LEU A 144 1.94 7.81 -0.14
C LEU A 144 0.81 8.76 0.25
N ALA A 145 0.17 8.51 1.38
CA ALA A 145 -0.84 9.38 1.99
C ALA A 145 -0.42 9.70 3.43
N TYR A 146 -0.41 10.98 3.80
CA TYR A 146 0.18 11.45 5.06
C TYR A 146 -0.89 11.91 6.05
N GLY A 147 -0.72 11.55 7.32
CA GLY A 147 -1.63 12.00 8.40
C GLY A 147 -3.04 11.43 8.32
N CYS A 148 -3.23 10.33 7.59
CA CYS A 148 -4.50 9.62 7.52
C CYS A 148 -4.29 8.14 7.16
N SER A 149 -5.33 7.34 7.33
CA SER A 149 -5.57 6.11 6.55
C SER A 149 -6.84 6.26 5.72
N ILE A 150 -6.80 5.72 4.51
CA ILE A 150 -7.96 5.58 3.61
C ILE A 150 -8.33 4.11 3.36
N GLU A 151 -7.84 3.20 4.19
CA GLU A 151 -8.04 1.76 4.03
C GLU A 151 -9.52 1.40 3.96
N HIS A 152 -10.31 1.87 4.92
CA HIS A 152 -11.74 1.56 5.00
C HIS A 152 -12.54 2.14 3.83
N GLN A 153 -12.16 3.32 3.35
CA GLN A 153 -12.77 3.90 2.14
C GLN A 153 -12.45 3.03 0.92
N ILE A 154 -11.21 2.55 0.78
CA ILE A 154 -10.80 1.66 -0.31
C ILE A 154 -11.56 0.32 -0.23
N ARG A 155 -11.70 -0.23 0.98
CA ARG A 155 -12.48 -1.46 1.26
C ARG A 155 -13.98 -1.28 1.05
N GLY A 156 -14.51 -0.06 1.12
CA GLY A 156 -15.95 0.17 1.07
C GLY A 156 -16.70 -0.16 2.36
N ASP A 157 -15.98 -0.40 3.47
CA ASP A 157 -16.55 -0.61 4.81
C ASP A 157 -16.43 0.62 5.71
N TYR A 158 -16.03 1.77 5.14
CA TYR A 158 -15.98 3.05 5.83
C TYR A 158 -17.35 3.44 6.35
N ASN A 159 -17.45 3.58 7.68
CA ASN A 159 -18.60 4.13 8.35
C ASN A 159 -18.23 5.49 8.97
N PRO A 160 -18.84 6.60 8.52
CA PRO A 160 -18.56 7.94 9.04
C PRO A 160 -18.97 8.14 10.51
N ALA A 161 -19.76 7.23 11.10
CA ALA A 161 -20.22 7.32 12.48
C ALA A 161 -19.15 6.92 13.52
N TYR A 162 -18.07 6.24 13.12
CA TYR A 162 -17.01 5.77 14.02
C TYR A 162 -15.75 6.65 13.96
N ARG A 163 -15.93 7.98 13.92
CA ARG A 163 -14.82 8.95 13.92
C ARG A 163 -14.20 9.12 15.30
#